data_AF-A0A3N5P1T9-F1
#
_entry.id   AF-A0A3N5P1T9-F1
#
_cell.length_a   1.000
_cell.length_b   1.000
_cell.length_c   1.000
_cell.angle_alpha   90.00
_cell.angle_beta   90.00
_cell.angle_gamma   90.00
#
_symmetry.space_group_name_H-M   'P 1'
#
loop_
_entity.id
_entity.type
_entity.pdbx_description
1 polymer ?
#
loop_
_entity_poly.entity_id
_entity_poly.type
_entity_poly.pdbx_seq_one_letter_code
_entity_poly.pdbx_strand_id
1 'polypeptide(L)'
;MGEHPENLGTRPVRSLPVATFPDVGQALVELPTAVRPAGAVDVLFVNPPAPDGGIWIRSQHRVGRRSRENMIWPQVSLAQLAAMVSPNYSVDIIDAIPSRMTWQEFEGLVAAKRPRYYITQVTAPTLTNDMRGTFLARSLGARTIAFGTHVTPLPGPTLQAFPTLDYVLRGEPELTLRELLDTLEGREMIGERLLNLFREHDVDWRPGVKQDLGEIKGLAWRDGDCRIRLNPDRPFIRNLDDLPLPMHHLLPWKKYRVAGMKGPFTFIVPS
;
A
#
# COMPACT_ATOMS: atom_id res chain seq x y z
N MET A 1 47.14 10.78 -54.18
CA MET A 1 46.23 10.76 -53.01
C MET A 1 46.36 9.37 -52.43
N GLY A 2 47.21 9.08 -51.46
CA GLY A 2 47.49 9.77 -50.20
C GLY A 2 47.33 8.69 -49.12
N GLU A 3 48.24 7.72 -49.10
CA GLU A 3 48.26 6.68 -48.06
C GLU A 3 48.72 7.33 -46.75
N HIS A 4 47.78 7.55 -45.84
CA HIS A 4 48.12 7.90 -44.47
C HIS A 4 48.57 6.62 -43.75
N PRO A 5 49.76 6.58 -43.14
CA PRO A 5 50.16 5.45 -42.31
C PRO A 5 49.24 5.39 -41.09
N GLU A 6 48.52 4.29 -40.92
CA GLU A 6 47.77 4.01 -39.69
C GLU A 6 48.76 3.98 -38.50
N ASN A 7 48.61 4.93 -37.58
CA ASN A 7 49.42 4.97 -36.37
C ASN A 7 48.96 3.86 -35.41
N LEU A 8 49.48 2.65 -35.62
CA LEU A 8 49.36 1.52 -34.72
C LEU A 8 50.29 1.76 -33.53
N GLY A 9 49.80 2.51 -32.53
CA GLY A 9 50.57 2.95 -31.37
C GLY A 9 51.59 1.91 -30.87
N THR A 10 52.84 2.35 -30.70
CA THR A 10 54.05 1.51 -30.52
C THR A 10 54.19 0.81 -29.16
N ARG A 11 53.10 0.65 -28.41
CA ARG A 11 53.12 -0.01 -27.09
C ARG A 11 52.15 -1.18 -27.06
N PRO A 12 52.60 -2.40 -26.70
CA PRO A 12 51.70 -3.53 -26.48
C PRO A 12 50.63 -3.13 -25.46
N VAL A 13 49.35 -3.32 -25.81
CA VAL A 13 48.25 -3.13 -24.86
C VAL A 13 48.48 -4.13 -23.72
N ARG A 14 48.87 -3.63 -22.55
CA ARG A 14 49.08 -4.48 -21.38
C ARG A 14 47.74 -5.11 -20.99
N SER A 15 47.72 -6.42 -20.82
CA SER A 15 46.56 -7.09 -20.24
C SER A 15 46.34 -6.52 -18.84
N LEU A 16 45.15 -5.96 -18.62
CA LEU A 16 44.73 -5.55 -17.30
C LEU A 16 44.37 -6.80 -16.49
N PRO A 17 44.71 -6.87 -15.20
CA PRO A 17 44.24 -7.95 -14.35
C PRO A 17 42.71 -7.94 -14.30
N VAL A 18 42.13 -9.14 -14.26
CA VAL A 18 40.67 -9.28 -14.13
C VAL A 18 40.25 -8.68 -12.79
N ALA A 19 39.33 -7.72 -12.85
CA ALA A 19 38.81 -7.09 -11.64
C ALA A 19 38.11 -8.14 -10.77
N THR A 20 38.47 -8.16 -9.49
CA THR A 20 37.88 -9.04 -8.46
C THR A 20 37.28 -8.17 -7.38
N PHE A 21 36.02 -7.77 -7.58
CA PHE A 21 35.28 -7.00 -6.57
C PHE A 21 34.64 -7.99 -5.58
N PRO A 22 34.87 -7.84 -4.26
CA PRO A 22 34.24 -8.70 -3.26
C PRO A 22 32.73 -8.41 -3.19
N ASP A 23 31.90 -9.45 -3.24
CA ASP A 23 30.47 -9.36 -2.95
C ASP A 23 30.24 -9.66 -1.46
N VAL A 24 29.96 -8.59 -0.69
CA VAL A 24 29.65 -8.69 0.74
C VAL A 24 28.15 -8.85 1.02
N GLY A 25 27.33 -9.02 -0.02
CA GLY A 25 25.87 -9.10 0.09
C GLY A 25 25.41 -10.20 1.04
N GLN A 26 26.04 -11.38 1.01
CA GLN A 26 25.70 -12.48 1.92
C GLN A 26 25.97 -12.13 3.39
N ALA A 27 27.08 -11.45 3.70
CA ALA A 27 27.39 -11.04 5.06
C ALA A 27 26.39 -9.99 5.59
N LEU A 28 25.82 -9.16 4.72
CA LEU A 28 24.82 -8.16 5.10
C LEU A 28 23.43 -8.77 5.38
N VAL A 29 23.08 -9.90 4.74
CA VAL A 29 21.82 -10.62 4.98
C VAL A 29 21.76 -11.18 6.40
N GLU A 30 22.92 -11.58 6.94
CA GLU A 30 23.04 -12.16 8.29
C GLU A 30 23.14 -11.10 9.41
N LEU A 31 23.28 -9.81 9.06
CA LEU A 31 23.39 -8.74 10.06
C LEU A 31 22.03 -8.35 10.68
N PRO A 32 22.01 -7.88 11.95
CA PRO A 32 20.81 -7.51 12.70
C PRO A 32 19.96 -6.38 12.11
N THR A 33 20.36 -5.76 10.99
CA THR A 33 19.52 -4.85 10.21
C THR A 33 18.18 -5.48 9.78
N ALA A 34 18.10 -6.82 9.75
CA ALA A 34 16.87 -7.58 9.56
C ALA A 34 15.86 -7.46 10.74
N VAL A 35 16.27 -7.01 11.93
CA VAL A 35 15.40 -6.99 13.13
C VAL A 35 14.47 -5.77 13.17
N ARG A 36 13.15 -6.06 13.23
CA ARG A 36 12.01 -5.17 13.54
C ARG A 36 12.35 -4.06 14.56
N PRO A 37 12.33 -2.71 14.34
CA PRO A 37 12.41 -1.82 15.51
C PRO A 37 11.20 -2.03 16.42
N ALA A 38 11.32 -1.71 17.71
CA ALA A 38 10.26 -1.96 18.70
C ALA A 38 8.93 -1.26 18.36
N GLY A 39 8.97 -0.14 17.62
CA GLY A 39 7.79 0.59 17.15
C GLY A 39 7.23 0.12 15.80
N ALA A 40 7.72 -1.00 15.26
CA ALA A 40 7.31 -1.49 13.96
C ALA A 40 5.89 -2.09 13.99
N VAL A 41 5.16 -1.97 12.88
CA VAL A 41 3.77 -2.46 12.77
C VAL A 41 3.58 -3.35 11.56
N ASP A 42 2.85 -4.44 11.66
CA ASP A 42 2.67 -5.37 10.54
C ASP A 42 2.04 -4.68 9.33
N VAL A 43 1.02 -3.87 9.56
CA VAL A 43 0.29 -3.16 8.50
C VAL A 43 0.26 -1.66 8.77
N LEU A 44 0.74 -0.87 7.81
CA LEU A 44 0.69 0.57 7.85
C LEU A 44 -0.27 1.08 6.77
N PHE A 45 -1.36 1.71 7.19
CA PHE A 45 -2.32 2.33 6.30
C PHE A 45 -1.97 3.80 6.11
N VAL A 46 -1.96 4.28 4.86
CA VAL A 46 -1.32 5.54 4.54
C VAL A 46 -2.17 6.40 3.62
N ASN A 47 -2.35 7.65 4.05
CA ASN A 47 -2.64 8.79 3.19
C ASN A 47 -1.37 9.67 3.13
N PRO A 48 -0.56 9.54 2.05
CA PRO A 48 0.76 10.17 1.97
C PRO A 48 0.69 11.71 1.83
N PRO A 49 1.84 12.42 1.99
CA PRO A 49 1.92 13.85 1.75
C PRO A 49 1.30 14.26 0.42
N ALA A 50 0.58 15.38 0.39
CA ALA A 50 0.07 15.92 -0.85
C ALA A 50 1.23 16.38 -1.76
N PRO A 51 1.12 16.20 -3.09
CA PRO A 51 2.17 16.59 -4.03
C PRO A 51 2.49 18.09 -4.00
N ASP A 52 1.49 18.91 -3.67
CA ASP A 52 1.54 20.37 -3.63
C ASP A 52 1.32 20.94 -2.22
N GLY A 53 1.37 20.09 -1.18
CA GLY A 53 1.04 20.47 0.20
C GLY A 53 -0.43 20.84 0.41
N GLY A 54 -1.29 20.65 -0.61
CA GLY A 54 -2.72 20.92 -0.57
C GLY A 54 -3.53 19.87 0.21
N ILE A 55 -4.83 20.11 0.35
CA ILE A 55 -5.75 19.13 0.94
C ILE A 55 -6.48 18.42 -0.19
N TRP A 56 -6.10 17.17 -0.44
CA TRP A 56 -6.76 16.29 -1.40
C TRP A 56 -7.74 15.38 -0.67
N ILE A 57 -8.98 15.38 -1.14
CA ILE A 57 -10.05 14.55 -0.61
C ILE A 57 -9.98 13.17 -1.27
N ARG A 58 -9.97 12.12 -0.45
CA ARG A 58 -9.69 10.74 -0.89
C ARG A 58 -10.67 9.70 -0.38
N SER A 59 -11.56 10.06 0.54
CA SER A 59 -12.43 9.10 1.21
C SER A 59 -13.91 9.56 1.12
N GLN A 60 -14.84 8.66 1.47
CA GLN A 60 -16.31 8.88 1.51
C GLN A 60 -16.91 9.39 0.19
N HIS A 61 -16.64 8.68 -0.92
CA HIS A 61 -17.23 8.94 -2.24
C HIS A 61 -16.95 10.33 -2.85
N ARG A 62 -16.10 11.15 -2.22
CA ARG A 62 -15.67 12.47 -2.69
C ARG A 62 -14.17 12.47 -2.98
N VAL A 63 -13.74 11.65 -3.93
CA VAL A 63 -12.32 11.40 -4.19
C VAL A 63 -11.76 12.26 -5.31
N GLY A 64 -10.43 12.47 -5.31
CA GLY A 64 -9.70 13.10 -6.40
C GLY A 64 -10.00 14.59 -6.57
N ARG A 65 -10.44 15.27 -5.51
CA ARG A 65 -10.70 16.71 -5.52
C ARG A 65 -9.82 17.42 -4.50
N ARG A 66 -9.29 18.58 -4.88
CA ARG A 66 -8.67 19.50 -3.95
C ARG A 66 -9.76 20.25 -3.17
N SER A 67 -9.66 20.28 -1.85
CA SER A 67 -10.56 21.08 -1.02
C SER A 67 -10.27 22.57 -1.21
N ARG A 68 -11.31 23.37 -1.47
CA ARG A 68 -11.21 24.83 -1.60
C ARG A 68 -11.27 25.52 -0.25
N GLU A 69 -12.02 24.94 0.68
CA GLU A 69 -12.33 25.46 2.00
C GLU A 69 -11.29 25.01 3.06
N ASN A 70 -10.22 24.32 2.63
CA ASN A 70 -9.26 23.64 3.50
C ASN A 70 -9.93 22.64 4.48
N MET A 71 -11.05 22.05 4.08
CA MET A 71 -11.75 21.02 4.83
C MET A 71 -11.05 19.67 4.66
N ILE A 72 -10.74 19.01 5.77
CA ILE A 72 -10.02 17.72 5.78
C ILE A 72 -11.00 16.60 6.04
N TRP A 73 -11.09 15.66 5.11
CA TRP A 73 -11.98 14.51 5.25
C TRP A 73 -11.27 13.39 6.00
N PRO A 74 -11.84 12.88 7.11
CA PRO A 74 -11.28 11.77 7.85
C PRO A 74 -11.04 10.55 6.94
N GLN A 75 -9.95 9.82 7.16
CA GLN A 75 -9.62 8.64 6.36
C GLN A 75 -10.37 7.40 6.88
N VAL A 76 -11.71 7.41 6.82
CA VAL A 76 -12.54 6.32 7.39
C VAL A 76 -12.28 5.00 6.68
N SER A 77 -12.02 5.00 5.36
CA SER A 77 -11.67 3.76 4.63
C SER A 77 -10.40 3.12 5.17
N LEU A 78 -9.38 3.91 5.54
CA LEU A 78 -8.16 3.36 6.16
C LEU A 78 -8.46 2.80 7.56
N ALA A 79 -9.30 3.48 8.34
CA ALA A 79 -9.72 3.02 9.66
C ALA A 79 -10.59 1.75 9.60
N GLN A 80 -11.43 1.60 8.57
CA GLN A 80 -12.22 0.40 8.31
C GLN A 80 -11.32 -0.78 7.96
N LEU A 81 -10.34 -0.58 7.06
CA LEU A 81 -9.39 -1.63 6.69
C LEU A 81 -8.49 -2.03 7.87
N ALA A 82 -8.09 -1.10 8.73
CA ALA A 82 -7.39 -1.41 9.97
C ALA A 82 -8.22 -2.32 10.89
N ALA A 83 -9.53 -2.06 11.00
CA ALA A 83 -10.44 -2.87 11.79
C ALA A 83 -10.59 -4.31 11.24
N MET A 84 -10.46 -4.51 9.92
CA MET A 84 -10.56 -5.84 9.31
C MET A 84 -9.42 -6.79 9.70
N VAL A 85 -8.25 -6.25 10.02
CA VAL A 85 -7.03 -7.03 10.25
C VAL A 85 -6.61 -7.02 11.73
N SER A 86 -7.08 -6.06 12.52
CA SER A 86 -6.93 -6.07 13.98
C SER A 86 -7.82 -7.15 14.63
N PRO A 87 -7.39 -7.81 15.73
CA PRO A 87 -6.12 -7.66 16.45
C PRO A 87 -5.03 -8.62 15.96
N ASN A 88 -5.28 -9.42 14.91
CA ASN A 88 -4.34 -10.43 14.40
C ASN A 88 -3.03 -9.80 13.88
N TYR A 89 -3.09 -8.55 13.44
CA TYR A 89 -1.95 -7.78 12.98
C TYR A 89 -1.80 -6.50 13.80
N SER A 90 -0.56 -6.13 14.10
CA SER A 90 -0.26 -4.79 14.63
C SER A 90 -0.45 -3.76 13.51
N VAL A 91 -1.22 -2.70 13.78
CA VAL A 91 -1.61 -1.72 12.77
C VAL A 91 -1.34 -0.29 13.22
N ASP A 92 -1.12 0.60 12.25
CA ASP A 92 -1.13 2.05 12.46
C ASP A 92 -1.60 2.79 11.21
N ILE A 93 -1.99 4.05 11.36
CA ILE A 93 -2.44 4.91 10.27
C ILE A 93 -1.60 6.19 10.23
N ILE A 94 -1.02 6.48 9.06
CA ILE A 94 -0.44 7.79 8.76
C ILE A 94 -1.39 8.56 7.86
N ASP A 95 -1.92 9.65 8.37
CA ASP A 95 -2.60 10.67 7.57
C ASP A 95 -1.75 11.94 7.55
N ALA A 96 -1.08 12.18 6.42
CA ALA A 96 -0.12 13.27 6.24
C ALA A 96 -0.79 14.63 5.99
N ILE A 97 -2.05 14.64 5.54
CA ILE A 97 -2.76 15.83 5.08
C ILE A 97 -3.05 16.83 6.21
N PRO A 98 -3.54 16.44 7.41
CA PRO A 98 -3.92 17.38 8.46
C PRO A 98 -2.77 18.21 9.00
N SER A 99 -1.56 17.66 8.96
CA SER A 99 -0.35 18.32 9.42
C SER A 99 0.47 18.94 8.28
N ARG A 100 0.01 18.87 7.02
CA ARG A 100 0.80 19.25 5.84
C ARG A 100 2.22 18.66 5.89
N MET A 101 2.28 17.38 6.28
CA MET A 101 3.53 16.68 6.52
C MET A 101 4.41 16.71 5.27
N THR A 102 5.69 16.99 5.45
CA THR A 102 6.68 16.96 4.37
C THR A 102 7.05 15.52 4.01
N TRP A 103 7.62 15.34 2.82
CA TRP A 103 8.15 14.04 2.41
C TRP A 103 9.28 13.54 3.33
N GLN A 104 10.11 14.44 3.84
CA GLN A 104 11.20 14.08 4.76
C GLN A 104 10.66 13.55 6.10
N GLU A 105 9.67 14.23 6.69
CA GLU A 105 9.01 13.76 7.92
C GLU A 105 8.28 12.43 7.68
N PHE A 106 7.59 12.32 6.55
CA PHE A 106 6.88 11.10 6.17
C PHE A 106 7.84 9.90 6.02
N GLU A 107 8.96 10.09 5.33
CA GLU A 107 9.98 9.05 5.16
C GLU A 107 10.54 8.58 6.51
N GLY A 108 10.83 9.51 7.42
CA GLY A 108 11.24 9.19 8.79
C GLY A 108 10.20 8.36 9.55
N LEU A 109 8.90 8.66 9.40
CA LEU A 109 7.83 7.88 10.02
C LEU A 109 7.71 6.48 9.42
N VAL A 110 7.76 6.35 8.09
CA VAL A 110 7.70 5.02 7.44
C VAL A 110 8.91 4.17 7.83
N ALA A 111 10.11 4.76 7.90
CA ALA A 111 11.33 4.08 8.36
C ALA A 111 11.22 3.64 9.83
N ALA A 112 10.67 4.48 10.71
CA ALA A 112 10.47 4.14 12.12
C ALA A 112 9.42 3.02 12.31
N LYS A 113 8.34 3.04 11.52
CA LYS A 113 7.26 2.05 11.55
C LYS A 113 7.60 0.75 10.83
N ARG A 114 8.57 0.79 9.91
CA ARG A 114 9.13 -0.34 9.14
C ARG A 114 8.11 -1.45 8.85
N PRO A 115 7.04 -1.14 8.09
CA PRO A 115 5.91 -2.05 7.95
C PRO A 115 6.23 -3.28 7.11
N ARG A 116 5.50 -4.39 7.33
CA ARG A 116 5.53 -5.54 6.43
C ARG A 116 4.62 -5.30 5.23
N TYR A 117 3.50 -4.63 5.48
CA TYR A 117 2.50 -4.26 4.48
C TYR A 117 2.27 -2.76 4.51
N TYR A 118 2.50 -2.10 3.38
CA TYR A 118 2.18 -0.70 3.16
C TYR A 118 0.93 -0.60 2.30
N ILE A 119 -0.12 0.04 2.82
CA ILE A 119 -1.42 0.10 2.15
C ILE A 119 -1.79 1.56 1.92
N THR A 120 -2.01 1.95 0.66
CA THR A 120 -2.42 3.31 0.31
C THR A 120 -3.71 3.30 -0.50
N GLN A 121 -4.61 4.21 -0.18
CA GLN A 121 -5.70 4.53 -1.09
C GLN A 121 -5.12 5.28 -2.29
N VAL A 122 -5.61 5.08 -3.51
CA VAL A 122 -5.10 5.72 -4.73
C VAL A 122 -6.25 6.38 -5.50
N THR A 123 -6.02 7.64 -5.90
CA THR A 123 -6.92 8.40 -6.77
C THR A 123 -6.15 8.93 -7.97
N ALA A 124 -6.81 9.14 -9.10
CA ALA A 124 -6.15 9.55 -10.34
C ALA A 124 -5.22 10.78 -10.21
N PRO A 125 -5.62 11.90 -9.57
CA PRO A 125 -4.77 13.09 -9.51
C PRO A 125 -3.57 12.95 -8.57
N THR A 126 -3.55 11.94 -7.69
CA THR A 126 -2.47 11.70 -6.73
C THR A 126 -1.62 10.49 -7.07
N LEU A 127 -1.92 9.79 -8.17
CA LEU A 127 -1.34 8.48 -8.50
C LEU A 127 0.19 8.44 -8.39
N THR A 128 0.89 9.29 -9.14
CA THR A 128 2.37 9.30 -9.16
C THR A 128 2.96 9.64 -7.80
N ASN A 129 2.30 10.52 -7.04
CA ASN A 129 2.66 10.88 -5.68
C ASN A 129 2.46 9.70 -4.71
N ASP A 130 1.37 8.95 -4.84
CA ASP A 130 1.11 7.76 -4.02
C ASP A 130 2.14 6.66 -4.28
N MET A 131 2.57 6.51 -5.54
CA MET A 131 3.60 5.54 -5.95
C MET A 131 5.00 5.90 -5.43
N ARG A 132 5.26 7.18 -5.10
CA ARG A 132 6.46 7.54 -4.35
C ARG A 132 6.45 6.91 -2.95
N GLY A 133 5.28 6.86 -2.30
CA GLY A 133 5.11 6.18 -1.03
C GLY A 133 5.35 4.67 -1.13
N THR A 134 4.85 4.02 -2.19
CA THR A 134 5.10 2.58 -2.42
C THR A 134 6.58 2.29 -2.65
N PHE A 135 7.28 3.13 -3.43
CA PHE A 135 8.73 3.02 -3.61
C PHE A 135 9.48 3.08 -2.27
N LEU A 136 9.20 4.09 -1.44
CA LEU A 136 9.85 4.24 -0.14
C LEU A 136 9.61 3.02 0.76
N ALA A 137 8.35 2.59 0.89
CA ALA A 137 8.02 1.44 1.72
C ALA A 137 8.68 0.14 1.22
N ARG A 138 8.70 -0.08 -0.10
CA ARG A 138 9.32 -1.25 -0.71
C ARG A 138 10.83 -1.27 -0.54
N SER A 139 11.49 -0.11 -0.58
CA SER A 139 12.93 0.02 -0.30
C SER A 139 13.29 -0.40 1.13
N LEU A 140 12.32 -0.38 2.04
CA LEU A 140 12.43 -0.82 3.44
C LEU A 140 11.95 -2.27 3.65
N GLY A 141 11.65 -3.00 2.58
CA GLY A 141 11.22 -4.40 2.61
C GLY A 141 9.71 -4.62 2.76
N ALA A 142 8.88 -3.58 2.68
CA ALA A 142 7.43 -3.75 2.74
C ALA A 142 6.87 -4.29 1.41
N ARG A 143 5.87 -5.18 1.50
CA ARG A 143 4.96 -5.46 0.40
C ARG A 143 3.95 -4.33 0.29
N THR A 144 3.68 -3.86 -0.91
CA THR A 144 2.84 -2.68 -1.14
C THR A 144 1.51 -3.05 -1.75
N ILE A 145 0.45 -2.42 -1.25
CA ILE A 145 -0.92 -2.71 -1.62
C ILE A 145 -1.64 -1.40 -1.90
N ALA A 146 -2.38 -1.33 -3.00
CA ALA A 146 -3.22 -0.19 -3.32
C ALA A 146 -4.69 -0.58 -3.43
N PHE A 147 -5.57 0.35 -3.06
CA PHE A 147 -7.00 0.25 -3.32
C PHE A 147 -7.55 1.62 -3.72
N GLY A 148 -8.77 1.68 -4.23
CA GLY A 148 -9.46 2.93 -4.52
C GLY A 148 -9.85 3.11 -5.98
N THR A 149 -10.52 4.23 -6.25
CA THR A 149 -11.28 4.44 -7.50
C THR A 149 -10.43 4.49 -8.76
N HIS A 150 -9.13 4.73 -8.66
CA HIS A 150 -8.24 4.70 -9.81
C HIS A 150 -7.81 3.26 -10.16
N VAL A 151 -7.41 2.49 -9.15
CA VAL A 151 -6.82 1.16 -9.37
C VAL A 151 -7.87 0.07 -9.60
N THR A 152 -9.12 0.28 -9.16
CA THR A 152 -10.23 -0.63 -9.45
C THR A 152 -10.51 -0.80 -10.95
N PRO A 153 -10.69 0.27 -11.75
CA PRO A 153 -10.92 0.13 -13.20
C PRO A 153 -9.63 -0.05 -14.01
N LEU A 154 -8.46 0.29 -13.47
CA LEU A 154 -7.17 0.25 -14.20
C LEU A 154 -6.07 -0.56 -13.49
N PRO A 155 -6.35 -1.78 -12.96
CA PRO A 155 -5.39 -2.52 -12.15
C PRO A 155 -4.17 -2.95 -12.96
N GLY A 156 -4.38 -3.50 -14.16
CA GLY A 156 -3.32 -4.01 -15.03
C GLY A 156 -2.35 -2.92 -15.49
N PRO A 157 -2.83 -1.85 -16.16
CA PRO A 157 -1.98 -0.74 -16.56
C PRO A 157 -1.23 -0.09 -15.38
N THR A 158 -1.87 0.04 -14.21
CA THR A 158 -1.22 0.61 -13.01
C THR A 158 -0.09 -0.29 -12.52
N LEU A 159 -0.35 -1.60 -12.35
CA LEU A 159 0.69 -2.55 -11.96
C LEU A 159 1.83 -2.56 -12.98
N GLN A 160 1.54 -2.48 -14.27
CA GLN A 160 2.57 -2.43 -15.31
C GLN A 160 3.45 -1.18 -15.21
N ALA A 161 2.84 -0.01 -14.99
CA ALA A 161 3.54 1.27 -14.90
C ALA A 161 4.34 1.44 -13.60
N PHE A 162 3.92 0.80 -12.51
CA PHE A 162 4.53 0.97 -11.19
C PHE A 162 4.99 -0.37 -10.60
N PRO A 163 6.23 -0.81 -10.90
CA PRO A 163 6.79 -2.07 -10.38
C PRO A 163 6.92 -2.12 -8.86
N THR A 164 6.87 -0.96 -8.19
CA THR A 164 6.91 -0.85 -6.74
C THR A 164 5.58 -1.18 -6.08
N LEU A 165 4.50 -1.34 -6.86
CA LEU A 165 3.19 -1.77 -6.40
C LEU A 165 3.05 -3.28 -6.59
N ASP A 166 2.91 -4.03 -5.51
CA ASP A 166 2.88 -5.50 -5.56
C ASP A 166 1.45 -6.04 -5.74
N TYR A 167 0.46 -5.41 -5.07
CA TYR A 167 -0.94 -5.85 -5.09
C TYR A 167 -1.93 -4.69 -5.26
N VAL A 168 -3.03 -4.96 -5.94
CA VAL A 168 -4.19 -4.07 -6.07
C VAL A 168 -5.44 -4.80 -5.57
N LEU A 169 -6.20 -4.14 -4.69
CA LEU A 169 -7.51 -4.57 -4.24
C LEU A 169 -8.57 -3.84 -5.06
N ARG A 170 -9.34 -4.58 -5.86
CA ARG A 170 -10.42 -4.06 -6.70
C ARG A 170 -11.76 -4.10 -5.99
N GLY A 171 -12.60 -3.12 -6.30
CA GLY A 171 -13.94 -3.03 -5.73
C GLY A 171 -13.89 -2.67 -4.26
N GLU A 172 -14.59 -3.46 -3.43
CA GLU A 172 -14.58 -3.34 -1.97
C GLU A 172 -13.39 -4.11 -1.38
N PRO A 173 -12.42 -3.40 -0.77
CA PRO A 173 -11.13 -3.97 -0.41
C PRO A 173 -11.15 -4.80 0.89
N GLU A 174 -12.19 -4.70 1.72
CA GLU A 174 -12.21 -5.19 3.10
C GLU A 174 -11.92 -6.70 3.19
N LEU A 175 -12.70 -7.51 2.47
CA LEU A 175 -12.57 -8.96 2.48
C LEU A 175 -11.32 -9.42 1.73
N THR A 176 -11.04 -8.82 0.57
CA THR A 176 -9.87 -9.14 -0.24
C THR A 176 -8.57 -8.85 0.52
N LEU A 177 -8.48 -7.73 1.24
CA LEU A 177 -7.34 -7.41 2.08
C LEU A 177 -7.12 -8.47 3.15
N ARG A 178 -8.18 -8.80 3.89
CA ARG A 178 -8.08 -9.74 4.99
C ARG A 178 -7.63 -11.12 4.51
N GLU A 179 -8.22 -11.62 3.42
CA GLU A 179 -7.85 -12.90 2.82
C GLU A 179 -6.43 -12.89 2.25
N LEU A 180 -5.99 -11.79 1.65
CA LEU A 180 -4.63 -11.62 1.15
C LEU A 180 -3.59 -11.72 2.28
N LEU A 181 -3.76 -10.97 3.36
CA LEU A 181 -2.80 -10.99 4.46
C LEU A 181 -2.74 -12.36 5.15
N ASP A 182 -3.89 -12.94 5.44
CA ASP A 182 -3.98 -14.27 6.06
C ASP A 182 -3.31 -15.33 5.18
N THR A 183 -3.52 -15.27 3.86
CA THR A 183 -2.84 -16.16 2.90
C THR A 183 -1.33 -15.97 2.89
N LEU A 184 -0.86 -14.72 2.81
CA LEU A 184 0.57 -14.39 2.75
C LEU A 184 1.34 -14.73 4.03
N GLU A 185 0.62 -14.86 5.14
CA GLU A 185 1.18 -15.16 6.47
C GLU A 185 0.94 -16.60 6.90
N GLY A 186 0.28 -17.41 6.06
CA GLY A 186 -0.09 -18.79 6.40
C GLY A 186 -1.00 -18.89 7.62
N ARG A 187 -1.86 -17.88 7.83
CA ARG A 187 -2.74 -17.79 9.00
C ARG A 187 -4.15 -18.18 8.61
N GLU A 188 -4.73 -19.09 9.37
CA GLU A 188 -6.16 -19.37 9.22
C GLU A 188 -7.01 -18.24 9.80
N MET A 189 -8.13 -17.99 9.14
CA MET A 189 -9.09 -16.99 9.58
C MET A 189 -9.84 -17.48 10.83
N ILE A 190 -9.68 -16.76 11.93
CA ILE A 190 -10.31 -17.06 13.21
C ILE A 190 -11.35 -15.98 13.51
N GLY A 191 -12.51 -16.40 14.03
CA GLY A 191 -13.59 -15.51 14.49
C GLY A 191 -14.89 -15.74 13.74
N GLU A 192 -15.93 -16.15 14.47
CA GLU A 192 -17.23 -16.52 13.90
C GLU A 192 -17.87 -15.37 13.09
N ARG A 193 -17.83 -14.14 13.61
CA ARG A 193 -18.37 -12.96 12.91
C ARG A 193 -17.74 -12.76 11.54
N LEU A 194 -16.41 -12.88 11.44
CA LEU A 194 -15.70 -12.69 10.18
C LEU A 194 -15.95 -13.85 9.23
N LEU A 195 -15.97 -15.09 9.72
CA LEU A 195 -16.32 -16.26 8.91
C LEU A 195 -17.74 -16.14 8.33
N ASN A 196 -18.70 -15.68 9.13
CA ASN A 196 -20.08 -15.45 8.69
C ASN A 196 -20.15 -14.31 7.68
N LEU A 197 -19.43 -13.21 7.92
CA LEU A 197 -19.27 -12.13 6.95
C LEU A 197 -18.82 -12.70 5.60
N PHE A 198 -17.74 -13.47 5.52
CA PHE A 198 -17.31 -14.03 4.22
C PHE A 198 -18.35 -14.97 3.59
N ARG A 199 -18.99 -15.86 4.36
CA ARG A 199 -19.96 -16.84 3.84
C ARG A 199 -21.24 -16.20 3.31
N GLU A 200 -21.74 -15.18 3.98
CA GLU A 200 -22.99 -14.49 3.59
C GLU A 200 -22.77 -13.59 2.37
N HIS A 201 -21.55 -13.10 2.19
CA HIS A 201 -21.16 -12.18 1.13
C HIS A 201 -20.69 -12.89 -0.14
N ASP A 202 -20.05 -14.05 -0.01
CA ASP A 202 -19.53 -14.83 -1.13
C ASP A 202 -19.86 -16.31 -0.98
N VAL A 203 -20.87 -16.77 -1.71
CA VAL A 203 -21.38 -18.15 -1.64
C VAL A 203 -20.37 -19.21 -2.08
N ASP A 204 -19.43 -18.84 -2.95
CA ASP A 204 -18.38 -19.74 -3.44
C ASP A 204 -17.15 -19.70 -2.55
N TRP A 205 -17.09 -18.75 -1.61
CA TRP A 205 -15.95 -18.64 -0.72
C TRP A 205 -15.85 -19.87 0.19
N ARG A 206 -14.61 -20.27 0.43
CA ARG A 206 -14.26 -21.39 1.32
C ARG A 206 -13.22 -20.90 2.32
N PRO A 207 -13.36 -21.21 3.62
CA PRO A 207 -12.38 -20.84 4.63
C PRO A 207 -11.06 -21.60 4.41
N GLY A 208 -9.97 -21.05 4.93
CA GLY A 208 -8.63 -21.63 4.89
C GLY A 208 -7.62 -20.76 4.14
N VAL A 209 -6.34 -21.00 4.41
CA VAL A 209 -5.21 -20.38 3.72
C VAL A 209 -5.23 -20.83 2.25
N LYS A 210 -5.19 -19.89 1.31
CA LYS A 210 -5.17 -20.22 -0.13
C LYS A 210 -3.81 -20.76 -0.54
N GLN A 211 -3.81 -21.75 -1.43
CA GLN A 211 -2.57 -22.30 -1.98
C GLN A 211 -2.05 -21.43 -3.11
N ASP A 212 -2.97 -20.81 -3.85
CA ASP A 212 -2.68 -19.85 -4.92
C ASP A 212 -3.36 -18.50 -4.64
N LEU A 213 -2.62 -17.42 -4.84
CA LEU A 213 -3.16 -16.06 -4.81
C LEU A 213 -4.26 -15.86 -5.85
N GLY A 214 -4.29 -16.66 -6.94
CA GLY A 214 -5.36 -16.70 -7.94
C GLY A 214 -6.76 -17.01 -7.37
N GLU A 215 -6.83 -17.65 -6.20
CA GLU A 215 -8.10 -17.99 -5.52
C GLU A 215 -8.75 -16.77 -4.83
N ILE A 216 -8.00 -15.69 -4.61
CA ILE A 216 -8.46 -14.52 -3.87
C ILE A 216 -9.23 -13.59 -4.81
N LYS A 217 -10.56 -13.60 -4.72
CA LYS A 217 -11.41 -12.69 -5.52
C LYS A 217 -11.13 -11.24 -5.18
N GLY A 218 -11.17 -10.37 -6.19
CA GLY A 218 -10.90 -8.93 -6.09
C GLY A 218 -9.42 -8.55 -6.11
N LEU A 219 -8.50 -9.52 -6.26
CA LEU A 219 -7.06 -9.27 -6.26
C LEU A 219 -6.49 -9.09 -7.67
N ALA A 220 -5.61 -8.12 -7.83
CA ALA A 220 -4.71 -8.02 -8.96
C ALA A 220 -3.27 -7.96 -8.46
N TRP A 221 -2.36 -8.71 -9.08
CA TRP A 221 -1.03 -8.94 -8.52
C TRP A 221 -0.01 -9.32 -9.60
N ARG A 222 1.27 -9.38 -9.21
CA ARG A 222 2.36 -9.82 -10.07
C ARG A 222 2.91 -11.17 -9.61
N ASP A 223 3.00 -12.13 -10.53
CA ASP A 223 3.61 -13.43 -10.25
C ASP A 223 5.15 -13.40 -10.29
N GLY A 224 5.79 -14.53 -9.98
CA GLY A 224 7.25 -14.66 -9.96
C GLY A 224 7.92 -14.39 -11.32
N ASP A 225 7.18 -14.56 -12.42
CA ASP A 225 7.64 -14.29 -13.79
C ASP A 225 7.38 -12.84 -14.22
N CYS A 226 7.06 -11.97 -13.26
CA CYS A 226 6.67 -10.58 -13.47
C CYS A 226 5.39 -10.37 -14.29
N ARG A 227 4.57 -11.40 -14.51
CA ARG A 227 3.31 -11.29 -15.24
C ARG A 227 2.20 -10.79 -14.34
N ILE A 228 1.35 -9.95 -14.90
CA ILE A 228 0.21 -9.39 -14.18
C ILE A 228 -0.95 -10.37 -14.23
N ARG A 229 -1.48 -10.71 -13.06
CA ARG A 229 -2.64 -11.57 -12.86
C ARG A 229 -3.80 -10.71 -12.35
N LEU A 230 -4.96 -10.89 -12.98
CA LEU A 230 -6.21 -10.26 -12.58
C LEU A 230 -7.18 -11.37 -12.20
N ASN A 231 -7.51 -11.46 -10.91
CA ASN A 231 -8.46 -12.46 -10.44
C ASN A 231 -9.90 -12.02 -10.74
N PRO A 232 -10.88 -12.95 -10.63
CA PRO A 232 -12.30 -12.61 -10.69
C PRO A 232 -12.68 -11.52 -9.68
N ASP A 233 -13.68 -10.70 -10.02
CA ASP A 233 -14.22 -9.73 -9.09
C ASP A 233 -14.85 -10.41 -7.86
N ARG A 234 -14.76 -9.73 -6.72
CA ARG A 234 -15.48 -10.11 -5.51
C ARG A 234 -16.89 -9.47 -5.54
N PRO A 235 -17.95 -10.20 -5.17
CA PRO A 235 -19.27 -9.61 -4.94
C PRO A 235 -19.22 -8.47 -3.90
N PHE A 236 -20.16 -7.54 -3.99
CA PHE A 236 -20.31 -6.48 -2.99
C PHE A 236 -20.78 -7.02 -1.63
N ILE A 237 -20.41 -6.31 -0.57
CA ILE A 237 -20.81 -6.55 0.79
C ILE A 237 -22.30 -6.18 0.93
N ARG A 238 -23.16 -7.19 0.92
CA ARG A 238 -24.60 -7.16 1.11
C ARG A 238 -25.04 -6.30 2.29
N ASN A 239 -24.39 -6.42 3.45
CA ASN A 239 -24.72 -5.63 4.62
C ASN A 239 -23.47 -5.04 5.29
N LEU A 240 -23.34 -3.71 5.20
CA LEU A 240 -22.19 -3.00 5.75
C LEU A 240 -22.17 -2.98 7.29
N ASP A 241 -23.31 -3.20 7.96
CA ASP A 241 -23.37 -3.26 9.43
C ASP A 241 -22.63 -4.49 10.00
N ASP A 242 -22.38 -5.50 9.16
CA ASP A 242 -21.63 -6.69 9.56
C ASP A 242 -20.13 -6.41 9.70
N LEU A 243 -19.64 -5.34 9.07
CA LEU A 243 -18.25 -4.89 9.18
C LEU A 243 -17.92 -4.44 10.61
N PRO A 244 -16.67 -4.66 11.07
CA PRO A 244 -16.23 -4.15 12.36
C PRO A 244 -16.23 -2.61 12.36
N LEU A 245 -16.43 -2.01 13.52
CA LEU A 245 -16.38 -0.55 13.65
C LEU A 245 -15.01 0.00 13.22
N PRO A 246 -14.95 1.06 12.38
CA PRO A 246 -13.70 1.67 11.98
C PRO A 246 -12.84 2.11 13.17
N MET A 247 -11.53 1.86 13.10
CA MET A 247 -10.57 2.24 14.15
C MET A 247 -10.25 3.75 14.13
N HIS A 248 -11.26 4.60 14.33
CA HIS A 248 -11.11 6.06 14.31
C HIS A 248 -10.09 6.61 15.33
N HIS A 249 -9.84 5.88 16.41
CA HIS A 249 -8.84 6.26 17.42
C HIS A 249 -7.40 6.30 16.88
N LEU A 250 -7.12 5.65 15.75
CA LEU A 250 -5.83 5.71 15.06
C LEU A 250 -5.67 6.97 14.19
N LEU A 251 -6.77 7.66 13.86
CA LEU A 251 -6.73 8.85 13.02
C LEU A 251 -6.32 10.08 13.84
N PRO A 252 -5.67 11.10 13.25
CA PRO A 252 -5.34 12.36 13.92
C PRO A 252 -6.57 13.30 14.02
N TRP A 253 -7.69 12.82 14.53
CA TRP A 253 -9.00 13.48 14.63
C TRP A 253 -8.98 14.91 15.18
N LYS A 254 -8.10 15.23 16.13
CA LYS A 254 -7.92 16.59 16.65
C LYS A 254 -7.38 17.59 15.62
N LYS A 255 -6.76 17.12 14.55
CA LYS A 255 -6.21 17.95 13.46
C LYS A 255 -7.18 18.09 12.29
N TYR A 256 -8.27 17.32 12.23
CA TYR A 256 -9.30 17.47 11.22
C TYR A 256 -10.08 18.75 11.43
N ARG A 257 -10.33 19.48 10.33
CA ARG A 257 -11.03 20.77 10.36
C ARG A 257 -12.10 20.83 9.28
N VAL A 258 -13.21 21.47 9.62
CA VAL A 258 -14.29 21.86 8.70
C VAL A 258 -14.68 23.30 9.02
N ALA A 259 -15.03 24.06 7.98
CA ALA A 259 -15.43 25.45 8.14
C ALA A 259 -16.68 25.55 9.04
N GLY A 260 -16.66 26.49 10.00
CA GLY A 260 -17.80 26.76 10.88
C GLY A 260 -17.97 25.82 12.08
N MET A 261 -17.15 24.77 12.24
CA MET A 261 -17.21 23.87 13.40
C MET A 261 -15.94 23.96 14.24
N LYS A 262 -16.09 23.99 15.56
CA LYS A 262 -14.97 23.87 16.52
C LYS A 262 -14.90 22.44 17.05
N GLY A 263 -13.71 21.85 17.01
CA GLY A 263 -13.44 20.52 17.55
C GLY A 263 -13.38 19.41 16.49
N PRO A 264 -13.08 18.17 16.91
CA PRO A 264 -13.08 17.01 16.03
C PRO A 264 -14.47 16.77 15.44
N PHE A 265 -14.52 16.32 14.19
CA PHE A 265 -15.75 15.97 13.51
C PHE A 265 -15.54 14.71 12.66
N THR A 266 -16.64 14.07 12.29
CA THR A 266 -16.67 13.01 11.29
C THR A 266 -17.90 13.17 10.41
N PHE A 267 -17.90 12.50 9.26
CA PHE A 267 -19.06 12.43 8.39
C PHE A 267 -19.82 11.14 8.65
N ILE A 268 -21.14 11.25 8.64
CA ILE A 268 -22.04 10.11 8.43
C ILE A 268 -22.68 10.39 7.07
N VAL A 269 -22.41 9.53 6.09
CA VAL A 269 -23.08 9.59 4.80
C VAL A 269 -24.22 8.57 4.89
N PRO A 270 -25.47 9.00 5.10
CA PRO A 270 -26.60 8.08 5.03
C PRO A 270 -26.70 7.58 3.58
N SER A 271 -26.89 6.26 3.44
CA SER A 271 -27.24 5.59 2.19
C SER A 271 -28.65 5.95 1.74
#